data_AF-A0A3N5L6L4-F1
#
_entry.id   AF-A0A3N5L6L4-F1
#
_cell.length_a   1.000
_cell.length_b   1.000
_cell.length_c   1.000
_cell.angle_alpha   90.00
_cell.angle_beta   90.00
_cell.angle_gamma   90.00
#
_symmetry.space_group_name_H-M   'P 1'
#
loop_
_entity.id
_entity.type
_entity.pdbx_description
1 polymer ?
#
loop_
_entity_poly.entity_id
_entity_poly.type
_entity_poly.pdbx_seq_one_letter_code
_entity_poly.pdbx_strand_id
1 'polypeptide(L)'
;MSERYQAFEILILRRMDGVYPLRAKGSGDTTYGGAMTAGVVDSLDADHWLEQALREPATMCELGGRLFGALFKQEILEGFRSELAAARALGLGLRLVLTVEPPELALLPWELLYDEGAEGFLARSAATPIVRHLSTRRSVRPPIQGNALRVLIALAEPKRLPPLGANYQEVHSIAQALSRGQIEVDVAPTLLLDRIGRGVRGVGAALRALFVGRGRVRVKLVEHATRSKLKNTLREAERAGQSYHIVHFIGHGASNESGGYLILEAKDGTPDPVPAEQVAELLDGTGVNMVFLNACASAREGEAGPDFYPFRGVAQACINLGIRAALAMQVDIVDRVAGEYAYEFYSSLADG
;
A
#
# COMPACT_ATOMS: atom_id res chain seq x y z
N MET A 1 24.32 6.75 0.25
CA MET A 1 23.21 6.61 -0.70
C MET A 1 22.90 8.00 -1.21
N SER A 2 23.18 8.31 -2.48
CA SER A 2 22.78 9.62 -3.05
C SER A 2 21.25 9.69 -3.06
N GLU A 3 20.67 10.81 -2.64
CA GLU A 3 19.22 11.00 -2.73
C GLU A 3 18.81 10.94 -4.21
N ARG A 4 18.05 9.91 -4.61
CA ARG A 4 17.48 9.78 -5.98
C ARG A 4 16.38 10.82 -6.26
N TYR A 5 15.88 11.48 -5.21
CA TYR A 5 14.69 12.31 -5.28
C TYR A 5 14.83 13.56 -4.40
N GLN A 6 14.39 14.70 -4.94
CA GLN A 6 13.99 15.88 -4.17
C GLN A 6 12.52 15.78 -3.76
N ALA A 7 12.08 16.55 -2.77
CA ALA A 7 10.68 16.57 -2.33
C ALA A 7 10.00 17.89 -2.72
N PHE A 8 8.76 17.79 -3.18
CA PHE A 8 7.82 18.89 -3.30
C PHE A 8 6.61 18.56 -2.44
N GLU A 9 6.44 19.28 -1.34
CA GLU A 9 5.43 18.99 -0.33
C GLU A 9 4.21 19.87 -0.56
N ILE A 10 3.02 19.30 -0.66
CA ILE A 10 1.76 20.03 -0.70
C ILE A 10 0.93 19.65 0.54
N LEU A 11 0.49 20.66 1.26
CA LEU A 11 -0.39 20.57 2.41
C LEU A 11 -1.75 21.15 2.05
N ILE A 12 -2.79 20.31 2.15
CA ILE A 12 -4.19 20.71 2.06
C ILE A 12 -4.70 20.93 3.48
N LEU A 13 -5.08 22.17 3.80
CA LEU A 13 -5.56 22.56 5.12
C LEU A 13 -7.09 22.48 5.21
N ARG A 14 -7.61 22.48 6.44
CA ARG A 14 -9.06 22.49 6.73
C ARG A 14 -9.82 23.59 5.99
N ARG A 15 -11.06 23.28 5.60
CA ARG A 15 -11.97 24.20 4.92
C ARG A 15 -12.16 25.48 5.74
N MET A 16 -11.98 26.62 5.09
CA MET A 16 -12.20 27.97 5.62
C MET A 16 -12.91 28.80 4.55
N ASP A 17 -14.02 29.45 4.90
CA ASP A 17 -14.76 30.36 4.00
C ASP A 17 -15.06 29.80 2.60
N GLY A 18 -15.41 28.51 2.52
CA GLY A 18 -15.78 27.85 1.26
C GLY A 18 -14.60 27.39 0.40
N VAL A 19 -13.37 27.49 0.89
CA VAL A 19 -12.16 27.01 0.21
C VAL A 19 -11.30 26.15 1.14
N TYR A 20 -10.44 25.32 0.56
CA TYR A 20 -9.38 24.59 1.26
C TYR A 20 -8.05 25.31 0.98
N PRO A 21 -7.44 25.97 1.98
CA PRO A 21 -6.14 26.60 1.78
C PRO A 21 -5.07 25.56 1.42
N LEU A 22 -4.20 25.89 0.47
CA LEU A 22 -3.09 25.07 0.03
C LEU A 22 -1.78 25.75 0.38
N ARG A 23 -0.82 24.97 0.86
CA ARG A 23 0.57 25.41 1.01
C ARG A 23 1.46 24.40 0.33
N ALA A 24 2.37 24.85 -0.51
CA ALA A 24 3.43 24.00 -1.03
C ALA A 24 4.80 24.47 -0.58
N LYS A 25 5.73 23.52 -0.42
CA LYS A 25 7.12 23.77 -0.10
C LYS A 25 8.01 22.97 -1.06
N GLY A 26 8.99 23.67 -1.62
CA GLY A 26 10.01 23.07 -2.45
C GLY A 26 11.13 22.35 -1.71
N SER A 27 12.13 21.90 -2.47
CA SER A 27 13.37 21.34 -1.95
C SER A 27 14.24 22.32 -1.14
N GLY A 28 13.96 23.63 -1.24
CA GLY A 28 14.57 24.71 -0.44
C GLY A 28 13.59 25.36 0.55
N ASP A 29 13.85 26.63 0.89
CA ASP A 29 12.95 27.44 1.75
C ASP A 29 11.84 28.16 0.98
N THR A 30 11.72 27.89 -0.33
CA THR A 30 10.66 28.47 -1.15
C THR A 30 9.30 27.84 -0.80
N THR A 31 8.31 28.70 -0.58
CA THR A 31 6.93 28.31 -0.29
C THR A 31 5.98 28.93 -1.30
N TYR A 32 4.91 28.23 -1.61
CA TYR A 32 3.89 28.64 -2.59
C TYR A 32 2.51 28.58 -1.93
N GLY A 33 1.68 29.58 -2.21
CA GLY A 33 0.32 29.68 -1.68
C GLY A 33 -0.73 29.29 -2.71
N GLY A 34 -1.85 28.74 -2.24
CA GLY A 34 -3.01 28.52 -3.09
C GLY A 34 -4.29 28.27 -2.30
N ALA A 35 -5.40 28.11 -3.01
CA ALA A 35 -6.65 27.69 -2.43
C ALA A 35 -7.43 26.83 -3.44
N MET A 36 -7.99 25.73 -2.94
CA MET A 36 -8.87 24.85 -3.69
C MET A 36 -10.33 25.17 -3.35
N THR A 37 -11.14 25.45 -4.36
CA THR A 37 -12.57 25.74 -4.16
C THR A 37 -13.30 24.48 -3.72
N ALA A 38 -14.05 24.55 -2.63
CA ALA A 38 -14.74 23.37 -2.11
C ALA A 38 -15.78 22.80 -3.09
N GLY A 39 -16.46 23.64 -3.88
CA GLY A 39 -17.42 23.17 -4.89
C GLY A 39 -16.84 22.25 -5.98
N VAL A 40 -15.53 22.35 -6.27
CA VAL A 40 -14.85 21.41 -7.18
C VAL A 40 -14.77 20.02 -6.58
N VAL A 41 -14.64 19.95 -5.25
CA VAL A 41 -14.50 18.70 -4.50
C VAL A 41 -15.84 18.15 -4.04
N ASP A 42 -16.76 19.00 -3.58
CA ASP A 42 -18.12 18.64 -3.21
C ASP A 42 -18.87 17.99 -4.41
N SER A 43 -18.41 18.24 -5.65
CA SER A 43 -18.93 17.62 -6.89
C SER A 43 -18.14 16.38 -7.35
N LEU A 44 -17.13 15.96 -6.61
CA LEU A 44 -16.41 14.71 -6.78
C LEU A 44 -16.97 13.71 -5.77
N ASP A 45 -18.06 13.04 -6.14
CA ASP A 45 -18.48 11.81 -5.47
C ASP A 45 -17.39 10.75 -5.69
N ALA A 46 -16.45 10.66 -4.75
CA ALA A 46 -15.23 9.87 -4.89
C ALA A 46 -15.55 8.41 -5.24
N ASP A 47 -16.54 7.82 -4.57
CA ASP A 47 -16.93 6.44 -4.76
C ASP A 47 -17.56 6.21 -6.13
N HIS A 48 -18.48 7.08 -6.55
CA HIS A 48 -19.10 6.99 -7.86
C HIS A 48 -18.08 7.15 -8.99
N TRP A 49 -17.17 8.12 -8.86
CA TRP A 49 -16.13 8.38 -9.84
C TRP A 49 -15.10 7.25 -9.91
N LEU A 50 -14.68 6.68 -8.78
CA LEU A 50 -13.77 5.52 -8.75
C LEU A 50 -14.38 4.30 -9.46
N GLU A 51 -15.65 3.99 -9.19
CA GLU A 51 -16.32 2.86 -9.85
C GLU A 51 -16.47 3.04 -11.36
N GLN A 52 -16.76 4.26 -11.82
CA GLN A 52 -16.81 4.56 -13.25
C GLN A 52 -15.43 4.57 -13.89
N ALA A 53 -14.44 5.18 -13.22
CA ALA A 53 -13.06 5.27 -13.69
C ALA A 53 -12.46 3.87 -13.92
N LEU A 54 -12.76 2.89 -13.07
CA LEU A 54 -12.32 1.49 -13.27
C LEU A 54 -12.89 0.82 -14.52
N ARG A 55 -14.04 1.30 -15.01
CA ARG A 55 -14.70 0.73 -16.20
C ARG A 55 -14.24 1.42 -17.48
N GLU A 56 -13.94 2.71 -17.41
CA GLU A 56 -13.65 3.54 -18.57
C GLU A 56 -12.37 4.38 -18.38
N PRO A 57 -11.29 4.09 -19.12
CA PRO A 57 -10.02 4.83 -19.00
C PRO A 57 -10.12 6.33 -19.27
N ALA A 58 -11.05 6.77 -20.13
CA ALA A 58 -11.28 8.19 -20.40
C ALA A 58 -11.74 8.95 -19.13
N THR A 59 -12.56 8.30 -18.32
CA THR A 59 -13.09 8.81 -17.05
C THR A 59 -11.98 8.95 -15.99
N MET A 60 -10.94 8.09 -16.03
CA MET A 60 -9.75 8.26 -15.18
C MET A 60 -8.99 9.56 -15.50
N CYS A 61 -8.80 9.88 -16.78
CA CYS A 61 -8.12 11.11 -17.19
C CYS A 61 -8.92 12.35 -16.81
N GLU A 62 -10.25 12.33 -16.97
CA GLU A 62 -11.12 13.43 -16.57
C GLU A 62 -11.09 13.68 -15.07
N LEU A 63 -11.28 12.63 -14.26
CA LEU A 63 -11.18 12.70 -12.80
C LEU A 63 -9.79 13.21 -12.39
N GLY A 64 -8.75 12.64 -12.99
CA GLY A 64 -7.36 13.01 -12.75
C GLY A 64 -7.06 14.47 -13.07
N GLY A 65 -7.60 14.97 -14.18
CA GLY A 65 -7.46 16.36 -14.62
C GLY A 65 -8.18 17.32 -13.68
N ARG A 66 -9.37 16.94 -13.19
CA ARG A 66 -10.10 17.72 -12.16
C ARG A 66 -9.33 17.79 -10.85
N LEU A 67 -8.77 16.67 -10.38
CA LEU A 67 -7.92 16.64 -9.18
C LEU A 67 -6.65 17.49 -9.37
N PHE A 68 -6.00 17.36 -10.52
CA PHE A 68 -4.80 18.14 -10.85
C PHE A 68 -5.10 19.63 -10.87
N GLY A 69 -6.14 20.05 -11.59
CA GLY A 69 -6.56 21.44 -11.67
C GLY A 69 -7.04 22.00 -10.34
N ALA A 70 -7.51 21.16 -9.41
CA ALA A 70 -7.89 21.58 -8.06
C ALA A 70 -6.66 21.82 -7.16
N LEU A 71 -5.62 20.99 -7.29
CA LEU A 71 -4.42 21.01 -6.45
C LEU A 71 -3.34 21.98 -6.95
N PHE A 72 -3.04 21.96 -8.26
CA PHE A 72 -1.97 22.76 -8.87
C PHE A 72 -2.51 24.10 -9.37
N LYS A 73 -2.72 25.03 -8.43
CA LYS A 73 -3.17 26.41 -8.71
C LYS A 73 -1.99 27.37 -8.81
N GLN A 74 -1.98 28.21 -9.85
CA GLN A 74 -1.12 29.40 -9.98
C GLN A 74 0.32 29.13 -9.52
N GLU A 75 0.75 29.75 -8.41
CA GLU A 75 2.08 29.65 -7.82
C GLU A 75 2.52 28.21 -7.55
N ILE A 76 1.61 27.34 -7.11
CA ILE A 76 1.92 25.93 -6.83
C ILE A 76 2.28 25.19 -8.12
N LEU A 77 1.55 25.45 -9.22
CA LEU A 77 1.85 24.83 -10.52
C LEU A 77 3.19 25.33 -11.07
N GLU A 78 3.43 26.63 -11.02
CA GLU A 78 4.68 27.24 -11.47
C GLU A 78 5.88 26.73 -10.67
N GLY A 79 5.75 26.69 -9.34
CA GLY A 79 6.75 26.12 -8.43
C GLY A 79 7.04 24.65 -8.74
N PHE A 80 5.99 23.83 -8.87
CA PHE A 80 6.13 22.41 -9.20
C PHE A 80 6.85 22.19 -10.53
N ARG A 81 6.47 22.91 -11.60
CA ARG A 81 7.13 22.79 -12.91
C ARG A 81 8.59 23.22 -12.86
N SER A 82 8.87 24.33 -12.18
CA SER A 82 10.23 24.86 -12.00
C SER A 82 11.13 23.86 -11.28
N GLU A 83 10.67 23.31 -10.16
CA GLU A 83 11.44 22.35 -9.38
C GLU A 83 11.55 20.99 -10.06
N LEU A 84 10.54 20.56 -10.81
CA LEU A 84 10.62 19.32 -11.59
C LEU A 84 11.67 19.45 -12.70
N ALA A 85 11.74 20.61 -13.36
CA ALA A 85 12.77 20.89 -14.35
C ALA A 85 14.17 20.93 -13.71
N ALA A 86 14.31 21.57 -12.54
CA ALA A 86 15.56 21.62 -11.80
C ALA A 86 16.04 20.23 -11.35
N ALA A 87 15.16 19.42 -10.76
CA ALA A 87 15.48 18.05 -10.35
C ALA A 87 15.93 17.20 -11.55
N ARG A 88 15.22 17.29 -12.68
CA ARG A 88 15.58 16.58 -13.92
C ARG A 88 16.94 17.00 -14.46
N ALA A 89 17.28 18.29 -14.42
CA ALA A 89 18.59 18.78 -14.84
C ALA A 89 19.74 18.21 -13.99
N LEU A 90 19.46 17.84 -12.74
CA LEU A 90 20.39 17.17 -11.82
C LEU A 90 20.36 15.64 -11.92
N GLY A 91 19.55 15.07 -12.82
CA GLY A 91 19.35 13.61 -12.92
C GLY A 91 18.55 13.02 -11.75
N LEU A 92 17.81 13.85 -11.02
CA LEU A 92 16.97 13.46 -9.88
C LEU A 92 15.49 13.42 -10.28
N GLY A 93 14.69 12.65 -9.54
CA GLY A 93 13.24 12.79 -9.55
C GLY A 93 12.74 13.86 -8.57
N LEU A 94 11.48 14.28 -8.72
CA LEU A 94 10.78 15.13 -7.77
C LEU A 94 9.61 14.35 -7.17
N ARG A 95 9.77 13.92 -5.92
CA ARG A 95 8.72 13.23 -5.16
C ARG A 95 7.68 14.24 -4.69
N LEU A 96 6.43 14.02 -5.10
CA LEU A 96 5.29 14.79 -4.62
C LEU A 96 4.83 14.20 -3.29
N VAL A 97 4.93 14.97 -2.21
CA VAL A 97 4.46 14.56 -0.88
C VAL A 97 3.18 15.30 -0.57
N LEU A 98 2.07 14.57 -0.47
CA LEU A 98 0.76 15.15 -0.19
C LEU A 98 0.35 14.89 1.26
N THR A 99 0.15 15.95 2.02
CA THR A 99 -0.47 15.90 3.35
C THR A 99 -1.88 16.48 3.25
N VAL A 100 -2.88 15.67 3.58
CA VAL A 100 -4.29 16.05 3.49
C VAL A 100 -4.87 16.08 4.89
N GLU A 101 -5.10 17.28 5.45
CA GLU A 101 -5.75 17.41 6.76
C GLU A 101 -7.25 17.12 6.72
N PRO A 102 -8.01 17.52 5.67
CA PRO A 102 -9.45 17.30 5.66
C PRO A 102 -9.79 15.82 5.40
N PRO A 103 -10.57 15.20 6.30
CA PRO A 103 -11.07 13.83 6.17
C PRO A 103 -11.60 13.47 4.77
N GLU A 104 -12.52 14.28 4.28
CA GLU A 104 -13.30 14.08 3.07
C GLU A 104 -12.43 14.13 1.82
N LEU A 105 -11.31 14.84 1.89
CA LEU A 105 -10.34 14.96 0.80
C LEU A 105 -9.31 13.83 0.80
N ALA A 106 -9.07 13.21 1.95
CA ALA A 106 -8.19 12.05 2.02
C ALA A 106 -8.78 10.86 1.24
N LEU A 107 -10.08 10.80 1.05
CA LEU A 107 -10.73 9.75 0.26
C LEU A 107 -10.46 9.82 -1.24
N LEU A 108 -10.02 10.98 -1.74
CA LEU A 108 -9.83 11.16 -3.17
C LEU A 108 -8.62 10.38 -3.70
N PRO A 109 -8.70 9.84 -4.93
CA PRO A 109 -7.63 9.07 -5.55
C PRO A 109 -6.56 10.02 -6.11
N TRP A 110 -5.80 10.66 -5.23
CA TRP A 110 -4.72 11.58 -5.60
C TRP A 110 -3.64 10.92 -6.48
N GLU A 111 -3.58 9.60 -6.52
CA GLU A 111 -2.74 8.82 -7.42
C GLU A 111 -3.12 9.01 -8.89
N LEU A 112 -4.38 9.41 -9.16
CA LEU A 112 -4.89 9.71 -10.50
C LEU A 112 -4.58 11.13 -10.97
N LEU A 113 -3.81 11.94 -10.23
CA LEU A 113 -3.40 13.28 -10.67
C LEU A 113 -2.86 13.23 -12.11
N TYR A 114 -3.65 13.78 -13.04
CA TYR A 114 -3.39 13.75 -14.47
C TYR A 114 -3.05 15.15 -14.94
N ASP A 115 -1.86 15.29 -15.49
CA ASP A 115 -1.36 16.55 -16.03
C ASP A 115 -1.69 16.62 -17.52
N GLU A 116 -2.74 17.36 -17.88
CA GLU A 116 -3.14 17.55 -19.28
C GLU A 116 -2.02 18.18 -20.12
N GLY A 117 -1.23 19.09 -19.54
CA GLY A 117 -0.12 19.73 -20.26
C GLY A 117 1.05 18.80 -20.55
N ALA A 118 1.18 17.71 -19.80
CA ALA A 118 2.19 16.65 -20.03
C ALA A 118 1.59 15.35 -20.57
N GLU A 119 0.29 15.31 -20.83
CA GLU A 119 -0.49 14.15 -21.26
C GLU A 119 -0.17 12.87 -20.44
N GLY A 120 -0.20 12.96 -19.11
CA GLY A 120 0.11 11.81 -18.28
C GLY A 120 -0.23 11.90 -16.80
N PHE A 121 -0.46 10.71 -16.21
CA PHE A 121 -0.57 10.53 -14.76
C PHE A 121 0.79 10.72 -14.09
N LEU A 122 0.83 11.57 -13.05
CA LEU A 122 2.06 11.81 -12.29
C LEU A 122 2.59 10.52 -11.65
N ALA A 123 1.71 9.69 -11.10
CA ALA A 123 2.07 8.43 -10.45
C ALA A 123 2.69 7.38 -11.39
N ARG A 124 2.45 7.48 -12.71
CA ARG A 124 3.04 6.57 -13.71
C ARG A 124 4.50 6.89 -14.02
N SER A 125 4.94 8.10 -13.72
CA SER A 125 6.29 8.55 -14.01
C SER A 125 7.22 8.25 -12.83
N ALA A 126 8.30 7.50 -13.09
CA ALA A 126 9.35 7.24 -12.10
C ALA A 126 10.04 8.53 -11.61
N ALA A 127 9.90 9.64 -12.34
CA ALA A 127 10.43 10.95 -11.96
C ALA A 127 9.52 11.70 -10.99
N THR A 128 8.26 11.28 -10.80
CA THR A 128 7.25 11.99 -10.01
C THR A 128 6.46 11.05 -9.08
N PRO A 129 7.12 10.29 -8.20
CA PRO A 129 6.40 9.42 -7.28
C PRO A 129 5.52 10.25 -6.33
N ILE A 130 4.29 9.80 -6.12
CA ILE A 130 3.33 10.43 -5.20
C ILE A 130 3.37 9.67 -3.87
N VAL A 131 3.54 10.39 -2.77
CA VAL A 131 3.52 9.85 -1.41
C VAL A 131 2.47 10.58 -0.61
N ARG A 132 1.58 9.82 0.04
CA ARG A 132 0.58 10.35 0.95
C ARG A 132 1.09 10.28 2.39
N HIS A 133 1.19 11.42 3.04
CA HIS A 133 1.56 11.50 4.45
C HIS A 133 0.31 11.64 5.32
N LEU A 134 0.25 10.79 6.35
CA LEU A 134 -0.86 10.72 7.28
C LEU A 134 -0.36 11.21 8.62
N SER A 135 -1.05 12.18 9.21
CA SER A 135 -0.68 12.76 10.50
C SER A 135 -0.90 11.74 11.63
N THR A 136 0.12 10.94 11.96
CA THR A 136 0.05 9.94 13.04
C THR A 136 0.39 10.56 14.39
N ARG A 137 -0.37 10.21 15.44
CA ARG A 137 -0.08 10.64 16.82
C ARG A 137 1.01 9.80 17.52
N ARG A 138 1.38 8.64 16.98
CA ARG A 138 2.34 7.71 17.58
C ARG A 138 3.72 7.88 16.96
N SER A 139 4.77 7.62 17.74
CA SER A 139 6.15 7.61 17.23
C SER A 139 6.32 6.52 16.16
N VAL A 140 6.88 6.88 15.01
CA VAL A 140 7.16 5.94 13.91
C VAL A 140 8.21 4.93 14.36
N ARG A 141 7.97 3.63 14.11
CA ARG A 141 8.96 2.57 14.41
C ARG A 141 10.31 2.87 13.73
N PRO A 142 11.43 2.55 14.39
CA PRO A 142 12.76 2.81 13.84
C PRO A 142 12.95 2.07 12.50
N PRO A 143 13.82 2.57 11.60
CA PRO A 143 14.13 1.90 10.35
C PRO A 143 14.58 0.45 10.57
N ILE A 144 14.34 -0.41 9.58
CA ILE A 144 14.78 -1.81 9.61
C ILE A 144 16.29 -1.85 9.81
N GLN A 145 16.74 -2.54 10.86
CA GLN A 145 18.14 -2.80 11.15
C GLN A 145 18.45 -4.28 10.97
N GLY A 146 19.59 -4.61 10.37
CA GLY A 146 20.06 -5.99 10.20
C GLY A 146 20.50 -6.32 8.78
N ASN A 147 21.10 -7.49 8.62
CA ASN A 147 21.67 -7.99 7.36
C ASN A 147 20.72 -8.88 6.55
N ALA A 148 19.53 -9.19 7.09
CA ALA A 148 18.52 -9.99 6.42
C ALA A 148 17.12 -9.43 6.63
N LEU A 149 16.44 -9.08 5.54
CA LEU A 149 15.03 -8.74 5.51
C LEU A 149 14.19 -9.98 5.88
N ARG A 150 13.15 -9.85 6.72
CA ARG A 150 12.28 -10.96 7.09
C ARG A 150 10.85 -10.61 6.70
N VAL A 151 10.25 -11.44 5.88
CA VAL A 151 8.91 -11.27 5.32
C VAL A 151 8.02 -12.40 5.82
N LEU A 152 6.84 -12.06 6.33
CA LEU A 152 5.78 -13.01 6.63
C LEU A 152 4.69 -12.85 5.58
N ILE A 153 4.44 -13.88 4.78
CA ILE A 153 3.31 -13.95 3.87
C ILE A 153 2.16 -14.62 4.61
N ALA A 154 1.04 -13.94 4.76
CA ALA A 154 -0.18 -14.43 5.38
C ALA A 154 -1.24 -14.65 4.29
N LEU A 155 -1.60 -15.90 4.03
CA LEU A 155 -2.60 -16.28 3.03
C LEU A 155 -3.89 -16.75 3.72
N ALA A 156 -5.01 -16.08 3.43
CA ALA A 156 -6.33 -16.47 3.89
C ALA A 156 -7.23 -16.82 2.69
N GLU A 157 -7.67 -18.06 2.62
CA GLU A 157 -8.60 -18.56 1.60
C GLU A 157 -9.80 -19.24 2.29
N PRO A 158 -10.68 -18.46 2.95
CA PRO A 158 -11.80 -19.03 3.69
C PRO A 158 -12.80 -19.71 2.75
N LYS A 159 -13.43 -20.77 3.25
CA LYS A 159 -14.50 -21.50 2.57
C LYS A 159 -15.63 -20.55 2.18
N ARG A 160 -16.31 -20.86 1.07
CA ARG A 160 -17.52 -20.16 0.58
C ARG A 160 -17.28 -18.74 0.06
N LEU A 161 -16.04 -18.26 0.01
CA LEU A 161 -15.67 -17.14 -0.83
C LEU A 161 -15.09 -17.65 -2.16
N PRO A 162 -15.12 -16.81 -3.23
CA PRO A 162 -14.38 -17.12 -4.44
C PRO A 162 -12.92 -17.44 -4.10
N PRO A 163 -12.35 -18.53 -4.64
CA PRO A 163 -10.93 -18.80 -4.46
C PRO A 163 -10.15 -17.62 -5.04
N LEU A 164 -9.15 -17.14 -4.29
CA LEU A 164 -8.17 -16.19 -4.84
C LEU A 164 -7.44 -16.93 -5.97
N GLY A 165 -7.37 -16.33 -7.16
CA GLY A 165 -7.04 -17.00 -8.42
C GLY A 165 -5.96 -18.09 -8.35
N ALA A 166 -6.31 -19.23 -8.93
CA ALA A 166 -5.52 -20.42 -9.26
C ALA A 166 -4.05 -20.46 -8.77
N ASN A 167 -3.79 -21.29 -7.75
CA ASN A 167 -2.48 -21.90 -7.49
C ASN A 167 -1.36 -21.03 -6.91
N TYR A 168 -1.63 -20.15 -5.93
CA TYR A 168 -0.55 -19.44 -5.23
C TYR A 168 0.28 -18.53 -6.16
N GLN A 169 -0.31 -18.00 -7.24
CA GLN A 169 0.42 -17.27 -8.27
C GLN A 169 1.16 -16.05 -7.72
N GLU A 170 0.57 -15.31 -6.79
CA GLU A 170 1.25 -14.19 -6.13
C GLU A 170 2.41 -14.66 -5.25
N VAL A 171 2.21 -15.70 -4.44
CA VAL A 171 3.31 -16.30 -3.65
C VAL A 171 4.43 -16.80 -4.57
N HIS A 172 4.09 -17.36 -5.73
CA HIS A 172 5.05 -17.77 -6.75
C HIS A 172 5.80 -16.58 -7.34
N SER A 173 5.10 -15.50 -7.68
CA SER A 173 5.69 -14.24 -8.14
C SER A 173 6.67 -13.67 -7.10
N ILE A 174 6.30 -13.66 -5.82
CA ILE A 174 7.19 -13.21 -4.74
C ILE A 174 8.43 -14.09 -4.65
N ALA A 175 8.26 -15.41 -4.66
CA ALA A 175 9.40 -16.34 -4.63
C ALA A 175 10.30 -16.17 -5.87
N GLN A 176 9.71 -15.95 -7.05
CA GLN A 176 10.45 -15.72 -8.29
C GLN A 176 11.23 -14.39 -8.25
N ALA A 177 10.63 -13.31 -7.77
CA ALA A 177 11.28 -12.01 -7.59
C ALA A 177 12.49 -12.13 -6.66
N LEU A 178 12.29 -12.76 -5.51
CA LEU A 178 13.35 -12.91 -4.50
C LEU A 178 14.46 -13.88 -4.93
N SER A 179 14.21 -14.81 -5.85
CA SER A 179 15.25 -15.72 -6.37
C SER A 179 16.12 -15.12 -7.48
N ARG A 180 15.72 -13.99 -8.08
CA ARG A 180 16.52 -13.29 -9.11
C ARG A 180 17.50 -12.29 -8.52
N GLY A 181 17.15 -11.64 -7.41
CA GLY A 181 18.14 -10.95 -6.59
C GLY A 181 19.11 -11.97 -5.99
N GLN A 182 20.33 -11.56 -5.64
CA GLN A 182 21.30 -12.43 -4.92
C GLN A 182 20.83 -12.70 -3.47
N ILE A 183 19.67 -13.33 -3.34
CA ILE A 183 18.87 -13.38 -2.14
C ILE A 183 18.43 -14.82 -1.94
N GLU A 184 19.00 -15.45 -0.93
CA GLU A 184 18.60 -16.79 -0.55
C GLU A 184 17.37 -16.67 0.35
N VAL A 185 16.24 -17.16 -0.15
CA VAL A 185 14.98 -17.23 0.58
C VAL A 185 15.10 -18.36 1.61
N ASP A 186 14.52 -18.22 2.81
CA ASP A 186 14.36 -19.32 3.78
C ASP A 186 12.86 -19.54 3.97
N VAL A 187 12.27 -20.49 3.21
CA VAL A 187 10.89 -20.94 3.39
C VAL A 187 10.91 -22.08 4.39
N ALA A 188 10.40 -21.83 5.60
CA ALA A 188 10.28 -22.84 6.63
C ALA A 188 9.58 -24.10 6.06
N PRO A 189 10.10 -25.33 6.26
CA PRO A 189 9.62 -26.55 5.60
C PRO A 189 8.20 -27.01 5.99
N THR A 190 7.46 -26.21 6.74
CA THR A 190 6.21 -26.64 7.33
C THR A 190 5.06 -26.41 6.35
N LEU A 191 4.81 -27.47 5.56
CA LEU A 191 3.62 -27.76 4.75
C LEU A 191 3.72 -27.38 3.27
N LEU A 192 4.23 -28.32 2.46
CA LEU A 192 4.01 -28.31 1.01
C LEU A 192 3.75 -29.72 0.44
N LEU A 193 3.17 -30.60 1.25
CA LEU A 193 3.05 -32.01 0.86
C LEU A 193 1.67 -32.63 0.81
N ASP A 194 0.56 -31.98 1.17
CA ASP A 194 -0.66 -32.77 1.39
C ASP A 194 -1.93 -32.48 0.58
N ARG A 195 -1.87 -31.78 -0.57
CA ARG A 195 -3.04 -31.68 -1.48
C ARG A 195 -2.75 -31.63 -2.99
N ILE A 196 -1.79 -32.39 -3.50
CA ILE A 196 -1.65 -32.58 -4.96
C ILE A 196 -2.25 -33.94 -5.37
N GLY A 197 -3.58 -34.00 -5.35
CA GLY A 197 -4.33 -35.00 -6.09
C GLY A 197 -4.50 -34.55 -7.54
N ARG A 198 -3.68 -35.10 -8.43
CA ARG A 198 -3.80 -35.06 -9.91
C ARG A 198 -3.70 -33.67 -10.58
N GLY A 199 -2.52 -33.35 -11.13
CA GLY A 199 -2.46 -32.49 -12.32
C GLY A 199 -1.30 -31.51 -12.46
N VAL A 200 -0.57 -31.17 -11.39
CA VAL A 200 0.54 -30.21 -11.47
C VAL A 200 1.85 -30.90 -11.14
N ARG A 201 2.70 -31.11 -12.14
CA ARG A 201 4.11 -31.46 -11.93
C ARG A 201 4.81 -30.23 -11.33
N GLY A 202 5.17 -30.31 -10.04
CA GLY A 202 6.43 -29.73 -9.58
C GLY A 202 6.43 -28.41 -8.80
N VAL A 203 5.43 -28.07 -7.98
CA VAL A 203 5.56 -26.92 -7.05
C VAL A 203 6.41 -27.28 -5.82
N GLY A 204 6.26 -28.49 -5.27
CA GLY A 204 7.03 -28.96 -4.11
C GLY A 204 8.48 -29.38 -4.36
N ALA A 205 8.84 -29.58 -5.63
CA ALA A 205 10.21 -29.86 -6.05
C ALA A 205 10.96 -28.57 -6.45
N ALA A 206 10.27 -27.62 -7.12
CA ALA A 206 10.83 -26.32 -7.47
C ALA A 206 11.15 -25.49 -6.22
N LEU A 207 10.30 -25.55 -5.19
CA LEU A 207 10.60 -24.92 -3.90
C LEU A 207 11.81 -25.60 -3.25
N ARG A 208 11.85 -26.93 -3.15
CA ARG A 208 12.99 -27.66 -2.53
C ARG A 208 14.37 -27.39 -3.15
N ALA A 209 14.45 -27.08 -4.44
CA ALA A 209 15.71 -26.82 -5.13
C ALA A 209 16.30 -25.41 -4.87
N LEU A 210 15.53 -24.50 -4.25
CA LEU A 210 15.94 -23.10 -4.00
C LEU A 210 16.49 -22.86 -2.57
N PHE A 211 16.50 -23.86 -1.67
CA PHE A 211 16.63 -23.64 -0.21
C PHE A 211 17.85 -24.31 0.47
N VAL A 212 19.08 -23.98 0.06
CA VAL A 212 20.28 -24.20 0.91
C VAL A 212 21.28 -23.05 0.69
N GLY A 213 21.27 -22.04 1.57
CA GLY A 213 22.19 -20.88 1.48
C GLY A 213 21.92 -19.75 2.50
N ARG A 214 22.92 -18.93 2.83
CA ARG A 214 22.93 -17.91 3.92
C ARG A 214 22.42 -16.51 3.48
N GLY A 215 21.10 -16.35 3.30
CA GLY A 215 20.54 -15.21 2.54
C GLY A 215 20.19 -13.92 3.28
N ARG A 216 20.06 -12.86 2.46
CA ARG A 216 19.62 -11.49 2.83
C ARG A 216 18.10 -11.30 2.92
N VAL A 217 17.25 -12.26 2.52
CA VAL A 217 15.79 -12.17 2.73
C VAL A 217 15.23 -13.51 3.17
N ARG A 218 14.49 -13.57 4.28
CA ARG A 218 13.80 -14.79 4.74
C ARG A 218 12.30 -14.63 4.59
N VAL A 219 11.61 -15.66 4.13
CA VAL A 219 10.17 -15.60 3.85
C VAL A 219 9.45 -16.74 4.55
N LYS A 220 8.58 -16.43 5.51
CA LYS A 220 7.69 -17.43 6.10
C LYS A 220 6.31 -17.32 5.48
N LEU A 221 5.76 -18.43 4.99
CA LEU A 221 4.36 -18.52 4.57
C LEU A 221 3.48 -19.03 5.71
N VAL A 222 2.33 -18.39 5.90
CA VAL A 222 1.26 -18.81 6.79
C VAL A 222 0.01 -18.99 5.95
N GLU A 223 -0.21 -20.22 5.48
CA GLU A 223 -1.49 -20.64 4.87
C GLU A 223 -2.56 -20.76 5.95
N HIS A 224 -3.82 -20.69 5.58
CA HIS A 224 -4.93 -20.75 6.53
C HIS A 224 -4.76 -19.74 7.67
N ALA A 225 -4.55 -18.47 7.28
CA ALA A 225 -4.24 -17.40 8.20
C ALA A 225 -5.42 -17.11 9.13
N THR A 226 -5.37 -17.68 10.33
CA THR A 226 -6.27 -17.33 11.45
C THR A 226 -5.65 -16.25 12.32
N ARG A 227 -6.48 -15.49 13.06
CA ARG A 227 -5.98 -14.49 14.04
C ARG A 227 -4.96 -15.08 15.01
N SER A 228 -5.24 -16.28 15.51
CA SER A 228 -4.36 -16.96 16.47
C SER A 228 -3.04 -17.37 15.83
N LYS A 229 -3.07 -17.89 14.59
CA LYS A 229 -1.86 -18.31 13.87
C LYS A 229 -0.95 -17.13 13.56
N LEU A 230 -1.51 -16.01 13.12
CA LEU A 230 -0.77 -14.76 12.88
C LEU A 230 -0.18 -14.20 14.18
N LYS A 231 -1.02 -14.02 15.20
CA LYS A 231 -0.60 -13.50 16.51
C LYS A 231 0.54 -14.32 17.13
N ASN A 232 0.41 -15.64 17.12
CA ASN A 232 1.43 -16.53 17.68
C ASN A 232 2.72 -16.45 16.86
N THR A 233 2.63 -16.53 15.53
CA THR A 233 3.81 -16.45 14.65
C THR A 233 4.58 -15.14 14.82
N LEU A 234 3.89 -14.00 14.88
CA LEU A 234 4.51 -12.69 15.04
C LEU A 234 5.16 -12.54 16.41
N ARG A 235 4.48 -12.97 17.49
CA ARG A 235 5.00 -12.87 18.87
C ARG A 235 6.15 -13.83 19.13
N GLU A 236 6.12 -15.03 18.55
CA GLU A 236 7.23 -15.98 18.65
C GLU A 236 8.49 -15.42 17.97
N ALA A 237 8.34 -14.85 16.77
CA ALA A 237 9.45 -14.23 16.06
C ALA A 237 10.02 -13.01 16.82
N GLU A 238 9.16 -12.17 17.40
CA GLU A 238 9.59 -11.03 18.20
C GLU A 238 10.37 -11.48 19.45
N ARG A 239 9.84 -12.43 20.22
CA ARG A 239 10.52 -12.97 21.42
C ARG A 239 11.85 -13.63 21.10
N ALA A 240 12.00 -14.19 19.90
CA ALA A 240 13.24 -14.79 19.43
C ALA A 240 14.27 -13.75 18.92
N GLY A 241 13.96 -12.45 18.96
CA GLY A 241 14.81 -11.40 18.37
C GLY A 241 14.87 -11.48 16.84
N GLN A 242 13.85 -12.09 16.22
CA GLN A 242 13.77 -12.37 14.79
C GLN A 242 12.48 -11.80 14.17
N SER A 243 11.97 -10.69 14.69
CA SER A 243 10.78 -9.99 14.21
C SER A 243 10.71 -9.89 12.69
N TYR A 244 9.54 -10.14 12.11
CA TYR A 244 9.30 -9.86 10.70
C TYR A 244 9.32 -8.36 10.47
N HIS A 245 9.92 -7.93 9.36
CA HIS A 245 9.94 -6.53 8.95
C HIS A 245 8.73 -6.18 8.08
N ILE A 246 8.31 -7.13 7.23
CA ILE A 246 7.18 -7.00 6.32
C ILE A 246 6.15 -8.08 6.63
N VAL A 247 4.89 -7.69 6.76
CA VAL A 247 3.75 -8.62 6.67
C VAL A 247 3.05 -8.37 5.34
N HIS A 248 3.02 -9.38 4.49
CA HIS A 248 2.33 -9.37 3.22
C HIS A 248 1.08 -10.25 3.32
N PHE A 249 -0.10 -9.63 3.29
CA PHE A 249 -1.38 -10.32 3.37
C PHE A 249 -1.95 -10.54 1.98
N ILE A 250 -2.34 -11.78 1.69
CA ILE A 250 -3.04 -12.21 0.49
C ILE A 250 -4.38 -12.76 0.94
N GLY A 251 -5.46 -12.08 0.58
CA GLY A 251 -6.76 -12.43 1.13
C GLY A 251 -7.87 -11.56 0.61
N HIS A 252 -9.08 -11.88 1.06
CA HIS A 252 -10.23 -11.01 0.84
C HIS A 252 -10.24 -9.85 1.84
N GLY A 253 -10.80 -8.72 1.42
CA GLY A 253 -11.05 -7.55 2.24
C GLY A 253 -12.32 -6.86 1.77
N ALA A 254 -12.91 -6.06 2.65
CA ALA A 254 -14.09 -5.27 2.33
C ALA A 254 -14.21 -4.09 3.31
N SER A 255 -15.16 -3.21 3.05
CA SER A 255 -15.51 -2.08 3.92
C SER A 255 -17.00 -2.10 4.25
N ASN A 256 -17.36 -1.54 5.40
CA ASN A 256 -18.73 -1.23 5.79
C ASN A 256 -18.77 0.11 6.54
N GLU A 257 -19.93 0.50 7.06
CA GLU A 257 -20.12 1.73 7.85
C GLU A 257 -19.17 1.83 9.06
N SER A 258 -18.71 0.69 9.60
CA SER A 258 -17.78 0.64 10.73
C SER A 258 -16.30 0.70 10.31
N GLY A 259 -15.98 0.66 9.02
CA GLY A 259 -14.62 0.73 8.50
C GLY A 259 -14.21 -0.45 7.61
N GLY A 260 -12.93 -0.45 7.23
CA GLY A 260 -12.32 -1.54 6.48
C GLY A 260 -12.02 -2.75 7.36
N TYR A 261 -12.07 -3.94 6.77
CA TYR A 261 -11.71 -5.19 7.44
C TYR A 261 -11.03 -6.15 6.46
N LEU A 262 -10.16 -7.02 6.99
CA LEU A 262 -9.62 -8.18 6.27
C LEU A 262 -10.45 -9.41 6.62
N ILE A 263 -10.59 -10.35 5.69
CA ILE A 263 -11.24 -11.62 5.95
C ILE A 263 -10.16 -12.68 6.17
N LEU A 264 -9.97 -13.04 7.43
CA LEU A 264 -9.13 -14.17 7.83
C LEU A 264 -9.93 -15.47 7.83
N GLU A 265 -9.28 -16.57 8.22
CA GLU A 265 -9.95 -17.84 8.44
C GLU A 265 -10.29 -18.05 9.93
N ALA A 266 -11.51 -18.51 10.18
CA ALA A 266 -11.90 -19.13 11.45
C ALA A 266 -11.29 -20.54 11.57
N LYS A 267 -11.35 -21.13 12.77
CA LYS A 267 -10.80 -22.49 13.02
C LYS A 267 -11.44 -23.58 12.17
N ASP A 268 -12.69 -23.41 11.75
CA ASP A 268 -13.42 -24.34 10.89
C ASP A 268 -13.23 -24.03 9.39
N GLY A 269 -12.39 -23.05 9.06
CA GLY A 269 -12.12 -22.56 7.71
C GLY A 269 -13.21 -21.65 7.15
N THR A 270 -14.17 -21.21 7.95
CA THR A 270 -15.15 -20.20 7.50
C THR A 270 -14.56 -18.79 7.51
N PRO A 271 -15.17 -17.81 6.80
CA PRO A 271 -14.72 -16.42 6.83
C PRO A 271 -14.76 -15.83 8.25
N ASP A 272 -13.68 -15.17 8.65
CA ASP A 272 -13.56 -14.41 9.91
C ASP A 272 -13.23 -12.94 9.57
N PRO A 273 -14.22 -12.05 9.50
CA PRO A 273 -14.01 -10.62 9.31
C PRO A 273 -13.26 -9.99 10.49
N VAL A 274 -12.11 -9.38 10.23
CA VAL A 274 -11.22 -8.75 11.21
C VAL A 274 -11.14 -7.24 10.94
N PRO A 275 -11.78 -6.40 11.79
CA PRO A 275 -11.73 -4.94 11.65
C PRO A 275 -10.32 -4.38 11.64
N ALA A 276 -10.12 -3.24 10.96
CA ALA A 276 -8.84 -2.56 10.80
C ALA A 276 -8.06 -2.39 12.12
N GLU A 277 -8.73 -2.01 13.21
CA GLU A 277 -8.11 -1.83 14.52
C GLU A 277 -7.57 -3.15 15.06
N GLN A 278 -8.33 -4.23 14.90
CA GLN A 278 -7.93 -5.57 15.35
C GLN A 278 -6.80 -6.13 14.49
N VAL A 279 -6.75 -5.80 13.19
CA VAL A 279 -5.59 -6.13 12.35
C VAL A 279 -4.36 -5.38 12.83
N ALA A 280 -4.49 -4.08 13.09
CA ALA A 280 -3.39 -3.27 13.61
C ALA A 280 -2.89 -3.85 14.96
N GLU A 281 -3.79 -4.17 15.89
CA GLU A 281 -3.46 -4.80 17.18
C GLU A 281 -2.70 -6.12 17.05
N LEU A 282 -2.96 -6.94 16.02
CA LEU A 282 -2.18 -8.15 15.75
C LEU A 282 -0.71 -7.84 15.45
N LEU A 283 -0.43 -6.66 14.88
CA LEU A 283 0.90 -6.20 14.51
C LEU A 283 1.55 -5.32 15.59
N ASP A 284 0.82 -4.92 16.64
CA ASP A 284 1.40 -4.07 17.69
C ASP A 284 2.48 -4.79 18.49
N GLY A 285 3.60 -4.09 18.73
CA GLY A 285 4.72 -4.64 19.49
C GLY A 285 5.43 -5.84 18.84
N THR A 286 5.25 -6.09 17.54
CA THR A 286 5.86 -7.26 16.84
C THR A 286 7.17 -6.96 16.10
N GLY A 287 7.55 -5.68 16.00
CA GLY A 287 8.70 -5.23 15.19
C GLY A 287 8.42 -5.09 13.69
N VAL A 288 7.20 -5.37 13.22
CA VAL A 288 6.79 -5.13 11.83
C VAL A 288 6.88 -3.64 11.49
N ASN A 289 7.55 -3.31 10.38
CA ASN A 289 7.74 -1.94 9.92
C ASN A 289 6.88 -1.62 8.70
N MET A 290 6.48 -2.62 7.93
CA MET A 290 5.68 -2.45 6.73
C MET A 290 4.60 -3.52 6.61
N VAL A 291 3.43 -3.10 6.12
CA VAL A 291 2.39 -4.01 5.65
C VAL A 291 2.21 -3.87 4.15
N PHE A 292 2.00 -4.99 3.48
CA PHE A 292 1.53 -5.07 2.11
C PHE A 292 0.19 -5.81 2.16
N LEU A 293 -0.90 -5.12 1.86
CA LEU A 293 -2.26 -5.64 1.94
C LEU A 293 -2.77 -5.85 0.53
N ASN A 294 -2.58 -7.06 0.00
CA ASN A 294 -3.24 -7.46 -1.23
C ASN A 294 -4.62 -8.03 -0.89
N ALA A 295 -5.55 -7.12 -0.61
CA ALA A 295 -6.94 -7.42 -0.33
C ALA A 295 -7.83 -6.28 -0.84
N CYS A 296 -8.95 -6.65 -1.43
CA CYS A 296 -9.98 -5.73 -1.92
C CYS A 296 -10.35 -4.70 -0.84
N ALA A 297 -10.51 -3.43 -1.23
CA ALA A 297 -10.90 -2.31 -0.36
C ALA A 297 -10.05 -2.12 0.92
N SER A 298 -8.84 -2.68 1.00
CA SER A 298 -7.96 -2.53 2.17
C SER A 298 -7.48 -1.10 2.44
N ALA A 299 -7.63 -0.21 1.44
CA ALA A 299 -7.40 1.22 1.55
C ALA A 299 -8.68 2.09 1.51
N ARG A 300 -9.90 1.52 1.47
CA ARG A 300 -11.15 2.32 1.57
C ARG A 300 -11.40 2.76 3.01
N GLU A 301 -11.78 4.01 3.21
CA GLU A 301 -12.25 4.54 4.50
C GLU A 301 -13.80 4.47 4.52
N GLY A 302 -14.41 4.49 5.72
CA GLY A 302 -15.88 4.35 5.84
C GLY A 302 -16.66 5.53 5.27
N GLU A 303 -17.97 5.38 5.03
CA GLU A 303 -18.83 6.46 4.54
C GLU A 303 -18.92 7.64 5.53
N ALA A 304 -19.11 8.86 4.98
CA ALA A 304 -19.17 10.09 5.76
C ALA A 304 -20.50 10.21 6.54
N GLY A 305 -20.44 10.05 7.87
CA GLY A 305 -21.51 10.33 8.82
C GLY A 305 -21.10 11.27 9.98
N PRO A 306 -21.99 11.61 10.92
CA PRO A 306 -21.66 12.49 12.05
C PRO A 306 -20.59 11.93 13.00
N ASP A 307 -20.35 10.61 12.97
CA ASP A 307 -19.25 9.90 13.65
C ASP A 307 -18.10 9.52 12.69
N PHE A 308 -17.99 10.23 11.55
CA PHE A 308 -16.95 10.03 10.54
C PHE A 308 -15.58 10.33 11.12
N TYR A 309 -14.86 9.26 11.38
CA TYR A 309 -13.41 9.31 11.42
C TYR A 309 -12.95 8.99 10.01
N PRO A 310 -12.32 9.93 9.28
CA PRO A 310 -11.44 9.49 8.20
C PRO A 310 -10.46 8.51 8.81
N PHE A 311 -9.88 7.63 8.00
CA PHE A 311 -8.82 6.71 8.44
C PHE A 311 -9.23 5.34 9.00
N ARG A 312 -10.43 4.81 8.68
CA ARG A 312 -10.85 3.45 9.07
C ARG A 312 -10.36 2.30 8.15
N GLY A 313 -9.52 2.60 7.16
CA GLY A 313 -8.90 1.57 6.32
C GLY A 313 -7.85 0.75 7.09
N VAL A 314 -7.63 -0.51 6.69
CA VAL A 314 -6.69 -1.41 7.38
C VAL A 314 -5.26 -0.87 7.32
N ALA A 315 -4.84 -0.35 6.16
CA ALA A 315 -3.53 0.29 5.98
C ALA A 315 -3.31 1.46 6.95
N GLN A 316 -4.36 2.23 7.16
CA GLN A 316 -4.32 3.42 7.96
C GLN A 316 -4.31 3.13 9.46
N ALA A 317 -5.11 2.15 9.92
CA ALA A 317 -5.04 1.67 11.29
C ALA A 317 -3.62 1.18 11.63
N CYS A 318 -2.96 0.50 10.68
CA CYS A 318 -1.56 0.10 10.79
C CYS A 318 -0.61 1.29 10.96
N ILE A 319 -0.71 2.30 10.09
CA ILE A 319 0.10 3.52 10.16
C ILE A 319 -0.12 4.28 11.47
N ASN A 320 -1.37 4.43 11.92
CA ASN A 320 -1.73 5.09 13.19
C ASN A 320 -1.15 4.37 14.41
N LEU A 321 -0.96 3.05 14.31
CA LEU A 321 -0.32 2.24 15.34
C LEU A 321 1.22 2.31 15.30
N GLY A 322 1.80 3.09 14.39
CA GLY A 322 3.24 3.33 14.27
C GLY A 322 3.96 2.42 13.28
N ILE A 323 3.23 1.64 12.47
CA ILE A 323 3.83 0.97 11.30
C ILE A 323 4.32 2.05 10.35
N ARG A 324 5.53 1.88 9.81
CA ARG A 324 6.25 2.94 9.08
C ARG A 324 5.74 3.11 7.66
N ALA A 325 5.27 2.04 7.03
CA ALA A 325 4.77 2.06 5.67
C ALA A 325 3.63 1.05 5.50
N ALA A 326 2.69 1.39 4.64
CA ALA A 326 1.62 0.49 4.21
C ALA A 326 1.47 0.61 2.71
N LEU A 327 1.38 -0.54 2.05
CA LEU A 327 0.97 -0.65 0.66
C LEU A 327 -0.35 -1.40 0.64
N ALA A 328 -1.39 -0.83 0.05
CA ALA A 328 -2.74 -1.39 0.10
C ALA A 328 -3.52 -0.99 -1.14
N MET A 329 -4.58 -1.74 -1.43
CA MET A 329 -5.38 -1.58 -2.64
C MET A 329 -6.65 -0.79 -2.34
N GLN A 330 -6.89 0.29 -3.09
CA GLN A 330 -8.11 1.12 -2.99
C GLN A 330 -9.31 0.52 -3.73
N VAL A 331 -9.04 -0.31 -4.74
CA VAL A 331 -10.01 -0.89 -5.66
C VAL A 331 -9.75 -2.38 -5.85
N ASP A 332 -10.73 -3.11 -6.36
CA ASP A 332 -10.57 -4.52 -6.69
C ASP A 332 -9.50 -4.68 -7.77
N ILE A 333 -8.47 -5.46 -7.45
CA ILE A 333 -7.39 -5.79 -8.39
C ILE A 333 -7.60 -7.21 -8.86
N VAL A 334 -7.55 -7.40 -10.19
CA VAL A 334 -7.55 -8.75 -10.78
C VAL A 334 -6.28 -9.48 -10.38
N ASP A 335 -6.40 -10.74 -9.94
CA ASP A 335 -5.30 -11.54 -9.36
C ASP A 335 -3.98 -11.51 -10.15
N ARG A 336 -4.04 -11.48 -11.49
CA ARG A 336 -2.85 -11.36 -12.34
C ARG A 336 -2.06 -10.07 -12.06
N VAL A 337 -2.75 -8.95 -11.91
CA VAL A 337 -2.15 -7.63 -11.66
C VAL A 337 -1.55 -7.59 -10.24
N ALA A 338 -2.22 -8.21 -9.27
CA ALA A 338 -1.69 -8.40 -7.92
C ALA A 338 -0.35 -9.15 -7.93
N GLY A 339 -0.27 -10.27 -8.66
CA GLY A 339 0.96 -11.04 -8.81
C GLY A 339 2.09 -10.28 -9.51
N GLU A 340 1.78 -9.47 -10.53
CA GLU A 340 2.75 -8.60 -11.21
C GLU A 340 3.26 -7.49 -10.29
N TYR A 341 2.38 -6.88 -9.50
CA TYR A 341 2.74 -5.81 -8.58
C TYR A 341 3.63 -6.32 -7.44
N ALA A 342 3.29 -7.48 -6.86
CA ALA A 342 4.13 -8.13 -5.87
C ALA A 342 5.49 -8.52 -6.46
N TYR A 343 5.53 -9.02 -7.71
CA TYR A 343 6.78 -9.35 -8.40
C TYR A 343 7.72 -8.15 -8.50
N GLU A 344 7.22 -7.01 -9.00
CA GLU A 344 8.03 -5.79 -9.17
C GLU A 344 8.46 -5.19 -7.83
N PHE A 345 7.56 -5.20 -6.84
CA PHE A 345 7.88 -4.72 -5.49
C PHE A 345 9.03 -5.50 -4.86
N TYR A 346 8.95 -6.83 -4.85
CA TYR A 346 9.98 -7.66 -4.23
C TYR A 346 11.26 -7.75 -5.07
N SER A 347 11.19 -7.57 -6.39
CA SER A 347 12.39 -7.48 -7.25
C SER A 347 13.13 -6.17 -6.96
N SER A 348 12.42 -5.05 -6.88
CA SER A 348 13.03 -3.76 -6.53
C SER A 348 13.64 -3.77 -5.13
N LEU A 349 12.94 -4.39 -4.16
CA LEU A 349 13.44 -4.54 -2.79
C LEU A 349 14.67 -5.46 -2.73
N ALA A 350 14.77 -6.41 -3.65
CA ALA A 350 15.89 -7.31 -3.76
C ALA A 350 17.15 -6.65 -4.34
N ASP A 351 16.97 -5.73 -5.28
CA ASP A 351 18.07 -5.06 -5.99
C ASP A 351 18.74 -3.93 -5.18
N GLY A 352 18.06 -3.38 -4.17
CA GLY A 352 18.59 -2.35 -3.27
C GLY A 352 18.09 -0.94 -3.54
#